data_AF-A0A7S1RTS0-F1
#
_entry.id   AF-A0A7S1RTS0-F1
#
_cell.length_a   1.000
_cell.length_b   1.000
_cell.length_c   1.000
_cell.angle_alpha   90.00
_cell.angle_beta   90.00
_cell.angle_gamma   90.00
#
_symmetry.space_group_name_H-M   'P 1'
#
loop_
_entity.id
_entity.type
_entity.pdbx_description
1 polymer ?
#
loop_
_entity_poly.entity_id
_entity_poly.type
_entity_poly.pdbx_seq_one_letter_code
_entity_poly.pdbx_strand_id
1 'polypeptide(L)'
;HWVAMACLRLAIVLLAVLVVSGAAKKDDRGRVQKKGKGGDRKGGKKDDKKDDDKRGKRPKRRGPPAPPPPRDDLRRTVGDYMAECMKKSRSKELKKLCREEAKDQFENATSDDGDDEMTRGRNEAYFEKFQRDSGKKKAEDKISSCLKSGRGRRSQSQVESCMQSAHDELKDELDSYLQGKRGKSDKKLEKLRREMEKEATRSVLGQLYGECMRAAGGGRASKQKKNECKDLLKSGKRGSGLDSEDEDSIMRRFFEGLLMKPAQQCDGDLKECRKQAKKEALDNGMNKHEYAAMKRMGEIKAAAAIWASCIDSGENDTICVNVTREEFVRVSGSSGDDFDAKLLARVKRLAEAINNGEPLILVRFMRIVLTVATDSLDCNSTIEDILAVRALWVSRRLNKLARRALKRRCRIVDDAPEYSVKIELNDSANLTDEEMDNFTIEAAVNLAPVMNATTEAVGGYLLSPEEVAALLAEISQDDRRRLEILVGGDYADSEVDGRQRSRDASGDDSDEDG
;
A
#
# COMPACT_ATOMS: atom_id res chain seq x y z
N HIS A 1 -13.13 -48.02 -21.92
CA HIS A 1 -14.19 -47.29 -22.65
C HIS A 1 -14.47 -45.87 -22.13
N TRP A 2 -14.74 -45.66 -20.83
CA TRP A 2 -15.04 -44.32 -20.29
C TRP A 2 -13.93 -43.27 -20.47
N VAL A 3 -12.66 -43.65 -20.28
CA VAL A 3 -11.51 -42.76 -20.49
C VAL A 3 -11.37 -42.34 -21.96
N ALA A 4 -11.62 -43.26 -22.90
CA ALA A 4 -11.58 -42.97 -24.33
C ALA A 4 -12.69 -41.99 -24.77
N MET A 5 -13.88 -42.11 -24.19
CA MET A 5 -15.00 -41.17 -24.41
C MET A 5 -14.67 -39.77 -23.85
N ALA A 6 -13.98 -39.68 -22.71
CA ALA A 6 -13.56 -38.41 -22.13
C ALA A 6 -12.51 -37.70 -23.00
N CYS A 7 -11.51 -38.44 -23.50
CA CYS A 7 -10.50 -37.89 -24.42
C CYS A 7 -11.10 -37.41 -25.73
N LEU A 8 -12.07 -38.14 -26.31
CA LEU A 8 -12.73 -37.75 -27.55
C LEU A 8 -13.54 -36.45 -27.40
N ARG A 9 -14.26 -36.29 -26.27
CA ARG A 9 -14.99 -35.05 -25.97
C ARG A 9 -14.06 -33.85 -25.81
N LEU A 10 -12.91 -34.04 -25.17
CA LEU A 10 -11.91 -32.99 -24.98
C LEU A 10 -11.27 -32.55 -26.31
N ALA A 11 -11.02 -33.51 -27.22
CA ALA A 11 -10.50 -33.23 -28.56
C ALA A 11 -11.51 -32.44 -29.42
N ILE A 12 -12.81 -32.75 -29.34
CA ILE A 12 -13.86 -32.02 -30.06
C ILE A 12 -13.97 -30.56 -29.58
N VAL A 13 -13.87 -30.33 -28.26
CA VAL A 13 -13.89 -28.98 -27.69
C VAL A 13 -12.67 -28.17 -28.12
N LEU A 14 -11.48 -28.76 -28.16
CA LEU A 14 -10.25 -28.10 -28.63
C LEU A 14 -10.31 -27.74 -30.12
N LEU A 15 -10.89 -28.59 -30.96
CA LEU A 15 -11.11 -28.30 -32.38
C LEU A 15 -12.10 -27.14 -32.60
N ALA A 16 -13.16 -27.06 -31.79
CA ALA A 16 -14.14 -25.96 -31.88
C ALA A 16 -13.52 -24.60 -31.50
N VAL A 17 -12.63 -24.55 -30.50
CA VAL A 17 -11.96 -23.30 -30.07
C VAL A 17 -10.96 -22.80 -31.11
N LEU A 18 -10.29 -23.70 -31.83
CA LEU A 18 -9.36 -23.32 -32.89
C LEU A 18 -10.05 -22.74 -34.14
N VAL A 19 -11.26 -23.22 -34.47
CA VAL A 19 -12.03 -22.72 -35.62
C VAL A 19 -12.58 -21.31 -35.37
N VAL A 20 -12.94 -20.97 -34.12
CA VAL A 20 -13.46 -19.64 -33.78
C VAL A 20 -12.37 -18.56 -33.75
N SER A 21 -11.10 -18.95 -33.56
CA SER A 21 -9.99 -18.01 -33.41
C SER A 21 -9.33 -17.58 -34.74
N GLY A 22 -9.80 -18.12 -35.88
CA GLY A 22 -9.19 -17.93 -37.20
C GLY A 22 -9.73 -16.75 -38.04
N ALA A 23 -10.74 -16.02 -37.59
CA ALA A 23 -11.48 -15.06 -38.44
C ALA A 23 -11.42 -13.61 -37.93
N ALA A 24 -10.24 -12.98 -37.95
CA ALA A 24 -10.13 -11.51 -37.89
C ALA A 24 -8.77 -11.01 -38.42
N LYS A 25 -8.62 -10.90 -39.74
CA LYS A 25 -7.62 -10.05 -40.38
C LYS A 25 -8.33 -9.19 -41.41
N LYS A 26 -8.43 -7.89 -41.16
CA LYS A 26 -8.69 -6.88 -42.20
C LYS A 26 -7.63 -5.79 -42.11
N ASP A 27 -7.06 -5.53 -43.27
CA ASP A 27 -6.06 -4.53 -43.60
C ASP A 27 -6.60 -3.12 -43.38
N ASP A 28 -5.73 -2.22 -42.91
CA ASP A 28 -5.85 -0.79 -43.23
C ASP A 28 -4.46 -0.17 -43.40
N ARG A 29 -4.08 0.01 -44.68
CA ARG A 29 -2.94 0.83 -45.12
C ARG A 29 -3.46 2.23 -45.43
N GLY A 30 -3.28 3.18 -44.51
CA GLY A 30 -3.55 4.61 -44.72
C GLY A 30 -2.27 5.44 -44.64
N ARG A 31 -1.55 5.56 -45.76
CA ARG A 31 -0.34 6.39 -45.92
C ARG A 31 -0.77 7.80 -46.32
N VAL A 32 -0.59 8.81 -45.46
CA VAL A 32 -0.71 10.23 -45.84
C VAL A 32 0.64 10.92 -45.69
N GLN A 33 1.28 11.18 -46.84
CA GLN A 33 2.35 12.16 -46.97
C GLN A 33 1.74 13.56 -46.96
N LYS A 34 2.31 14.50 -46.20
CA LYS A 34 2.20 15.94 -46.47
C LYS A 34 3.59 16.55 -46.55
N LYS A 35 3.93 17.00 -47.76
CA LYS A 35 5.06 17.86 -48.10
C LYS A 35 4.61 19.33 -48.07
N GLY A 36 5.57 20.21 -47.75
CA GLY A 36 5.60 21.62 -48.18
C GLY A 36 4.92 22.59 -47.21
N LYS A 37 5.42 23.79 -46.94
CA LYS A 37 6.44 24.62 -47.61
C LYS A 37 7.02 25.60 -46.56
N GLY A 38 8.28 25.98 -46.74
CA GLY A 38 8.90 27.11 -46.07
C GLY A 38 8.32 28.45 -46.55
N GLY A 39 8.54 29.48 -45.74
CA GLY A 39 8.18 30.86 -46.03
C GLY A 39 8.89 31.79 -45.06
N ASP A 40 10.09 32.21 -45.45
CA ASP A 40 10.76 33.39 -44.91
C ASP A 40 9.90 34.64 -45.10
N ARG A 41 9.84 35.52 -44.10
CA ARG A 41 9.67 36.97 -44.33
C ARG A 41 10.20 37.79 -43.16
N LYS A 42 11.25 38.54 -43.48
CA LYS A 42 11.79 39.68 -42.71
C LYS A 42 10.88 40.89 -42.82
N GLY A 43 10.90 41.73 -41.78
CA GLY A 43 10.95 43.19 -41.91
C GLY A 43 9.66 43.97 -41.64
N GLY A 44 9.75 45.01 -40.81
CA GLY A 44 8.79 46.11 -40.80
C GLY A 44 8.54 46.74 -39.44
N LYS A 45 9.34 47.76 -39.10
CA LYS A 45 9.18 48.71 -37.99
C LYS A 45 8.21 49.84 -38.43
N LYS A 46 7.41 50.38 -37.48
CA LYS A 46 7.04 51.82 -37.25
C LYS A 46 5.56 52.05 -36.88
N ASP A 47 5.39 52.52 -35.63
CA ASP A 47 4.77 53.77 -35.16
C ASP A 47 3.36 54.25 -35.61
N ASP A 48 2.67 54.80 -34.60
CA ASP A 48 1.63 55.85 -34.58
C ASP A 48 0.11 55.50 -34.63
N LYS A 49 -0.48 55.55 -33.43
CA LYS A 49 -1.54 56.49 -32.97
C LYS A 49 -2.79 56.68 -33.86
N LYS A 50 -3.95 56.23 -33.37
CA LYS A 50 -5.21 57.03 -33.29
C LYS A 50 -6.33 56.28 -32.59
N ASP A 51 -6.96 57.00 -31.65
CA ASP A 51 -8.24 56.71 -31.02
C ASP A 51 -9.38 56.66 -32.07
N ASP A 52 -10.36 55.78 -31.87
CA ASP A 52 -11.79 56.12 -31.99
C ASP A 52 -12.70 54.92 -31.66
N ASP A 53 -13.62 55.21 -30.72
CA ASP A 53 -14.91 54.62 -30.43
C ASP A 53 -15.42 53.44 -31.28
N LYS A 54 -15.52 52.25 -30.65
CA LYS A 54 -16.54 51.26 -31.01
C LYS A 54 -17.24 50.66 -29.80
N ARG A 55 -18.47 51.13 -29.63
CA ARG A 55 -19.57 50.57 -28.84
C ARG A 55 -19.59 49.03 -28.83
N GLY A 56 -19.49 48.48 -27.61
CA GLY A 56 -20.42 47.49 -27.07
C GLY A 56 -20.68 46.21 -27.87
N LYS A 57 -19.74 45.26 -27.82
CA LYS A 57 -20.10 43.83 -27.87
C LYS A 57 -20.01 43.27 -26.46
N ARG A 58 -21.17 42.97 -25.86
CA ARG A 58 -21.26 42.24 -24.59
C ARG A 58 -20.43 40.94 -24.72
N PRO A 59 -19.50 40.65 -23.79
CA PRO A 59 -18.79 39.38 -23.80
C PRO A 59 -19.81 38.25 -23.70
N LYS A 60 -19.66 37.24 -24.56
CA LYS A 60 -20.41 35.98 -24.43
C LYS A 60 -20.22 35.52 -22.99
N ARG A 61 -21.33 35.39 -22.25
CA ARG A 61 -21.35 34.71 -20.94
C ARG A 61 -20.64 33.38 -21.15
N ARG A 62 -19.44 33.24 -20.59
CA ARG A 62 -18.82 31.93 -20.41
C ARG A 62 -19.86 31.14 -19.61
N GLY A 63 -20.26 29.98 -20.12
CA GLY A 63 -21.11 29.08 -19.36
C GLY A 63 -20.48 28.82 -17.98
N PRO A 64 -21.27 28.39 -16.98
CA PRO A 64 -20.71 27.99 -15.70
C PRO A 64 -19.53 27.05 -15.95
N PRO A 65 -18.38 27.26 -15.28
CA PRO A 65 -17.23 26.39 -15.43
C PRO A 65 -17.69 24.95 -15.21
N ALA A 66 -17.21 24.02 -16.03
CA ALA A 66 -17.46 22.61 -15.79
C ALA A 66 -17.04 22.29 -14.35
N PRO A 67 -17.81 21.45 -13.63
CA PRO A 67 -17.42 21.05 -12.28
C PRO A 67 -15.98 20.50 -12.33
N PRO A 68 -15.13 20.82 -11.33
CA PRO A 68 -13.77 20.32 -11.29
C PRO A 68 -13.80 18.79 -11.38
N PRO A 69 -12.84 18.18 -12.11
CA PRO A 69 -12.75 16.74 -12.18
C PRO A 69 -12.59 16.15 -10.77
N PRO A 70 -12.99 14.89 -10.54
CA PRO A 70 -12.72 14.19 -9.28
C PRO A 70 -11.26 14.38 -8.84
N ARG A 71 -11.01 14.52 -7.54
CA ARG A 71 -9.66 14.81 -6.99
C ARG A 71 -8.58 13.81 -7.45
N ASP A 72 -8.96 12.59 -7.81
CA ASP A 72 -8.03 11.56 -8.28
C ASP A 72 -7.63 11.71 -9.76
N ASP A 73 -8.54 12.16 -10.63
CA ASP A 73 -8.21 12.60 -12.00
C ASP A 73 -7.21 13.76 -11.99
N LEU A 74 -7.34 14.65 -11.00
CA LEU A 74 -6.39 15.73 -10.80
C LEU A 74 -5.01 15.23 -10.40
N ARG A 75 -4.91 14.32 -9.41
CA ARG A 75 -3.63 13.73 -9.00
C ARG A 75 -2.92 13.04 -10.16
N ARG A 76 -3.68 12.33 -11.00
CA ARG A 76 -3.14 11.70 -12.20
C ARG A 76 -2.65 12.74 -13.20
N THR A 77 -3.45 13.78 -13.47
CA THR A 77 -3.10 14.84 -14.43
C THR A 77 -1.87 15.63 -13.98
N VAL A 78 -1.81 16.04 -12.70
CA VAL A 78 -0.64 16.71 -12.11
C VAL A 78 0.55 15.77 -12.05
N GLY A 79 0.32 14.47 -11.78
CA GLY A 79 1.31 13.38 -11.86
C GLY A 79 2.00 13.29 -13.20
N ASP A 80 1.20 13.17 -14.25
CA ASP A 80 1.66 13.05 -15.62
C ASP A 80 2.34 14.34 -16.08
N TYR A 81 1.78 15.51 -15.73
CA TYR A 81 2.39 16.83 -15.96
C TYR A 81 3.78 16.92 -15.32
N MET A 82 3.89 16.65 -14.02
CA MET A 82 5.13 16.72 -13.27
C MET A 82 6.17 15.74 -13.83
N ALA A 83 5.78 14.49 -14.10
CA ALA A 83 6.68 13.49 -14.67
C ALA A 83 7.20 13.89 -16.06
N GLU A 84 6.34 14.41 -16.93
CA GLU A 84 6.73 14.86 -18.27
C GLU A 84 7.61 16.12 -18.22
N CYS A 85 7.25 17.10 -17.38
CA CYS A 85 8.00 18.34 -17.20
C CYS A 85 9.39 18.05 -16.62
N MET A 86 9.49 17.19 -15.60
CA MET A 86 10.77 16.80 -14.99
C MET A 86 11.66 16.03 -15.96
N LYS A 87 11.07 15.22 -16.85
CA LYS A 87 11.80 14.49 -17.90
C LYS A 87 12.36 15.41 -18.99
N LYS A 88 11.63 16.48 -19.35
CA LYS A 88 12.08 17.46 -20.36
C LYS A 88 13.09 18.47 -19.80
N SER A 89 13.05 18.71 -18.49
CA SER A 89 13.89 19.68 -17.81
C SER A 89 15.31 19.17 -17.58
N ARG A 90 16.28 19.78 -18.30
CA ARG A 90 17.71 19.44 -18.20
C ARG A 90 18.44 20.12 -17.04
N SER A 91 17.94 21.26 -16.55
CA SER A 91 18.57 22.00 -15.45
C SER A 91 17.80 21.85 -14.13
N LYS A 92 18.48 22.10 -13.01
CA LYS A 92 17.88 22.05 -11.67
C LYS A 92 16.82 23.15 -11.50
N GLU A 93 17.04 24.30 -12.12
CA GLU A 93 16.13 25.45 -12.10
C GLU A 93 14.83 25.16 -12.84
N LEU A 94 14.90 24.53 -14.02
CA LEU A 94 13.71 24.12 -14.78
C LEU A 94 12.91 23.06 -14.02
N LYS A 95 13.58 22.10 -13.37
CA LYS A 95 12.93 21.11 -12.50
C LYS A 95 12.27 21.76 -11.27
N LYS A 96 12.82 22.87 -10.76
CA LYS A 96 12.18 23.67 -9.70
C LYS A 96 10.91 24.35 -10.22
N LEU A 97 10.98 25.00 -11.38
CA LEU A 97 9.82 25.63 -12.03
C LEU A 97 8.70 24.63 -12.33
N CYS A 98 9.03 23.44 -12.84
CA CYS A 98 8.05 22.36 -13.04
C CYS A 98 7.27 22.00 -11.77
N ARG A 99 7.94 22.06 -10.61
CA ARG A 99 7.32 21.74 -9.33
C ARG A 99 6.47 22.86 -8.78
N GLU A 100 6.92 24.10 -8.94
CA GLU A 100 6.11 25.28 -8.61
C GLU A 100 4.84 25.29 -9.46
N GLU A 101 4.93 25.05 -10.77
CA GLU A 101 3.75 24.98 -11.63
C GLU A 101 2.85 23.77 -11.32
N ALA A 102 3.43 22.60 -11.02
CA ALA A 102 2.65 21.45 -10.57
C ALA A 102 1.95 21.73 -9.22
N LYS A 103 2.60 22.48 -8.33
CA LYS A 103 2.02 22.93 -7.05
C LYS A 103 0.84 23.86 -7.31
N ASP A 104 1.03 24.88 -8.15
CA ASP A 104 -0.03 25.82 -8.50
C ASP A 104 -1.21 25.11 -9.16
N GLN A 105 -0.97 24.15 -10.07
CA GLN A 105 -2.04 23.34 -10.67
C GLN A 105 -2.76 22.46 -9.63
N PHE A 106 -2.02 21.90 -8.67
CA PHE A 106 -2.59 21.11 -7.60
C PHE A 106 -3.46 21.97 -6.67
N GLU A 107 -2.96 23.14 -6.26
CA GLU A 107 -3.68 24.08 -5.39
C GLU A 107 -4.93 24.63 -6.09
N ASN A 108 -4.81 25.12 -7.32
CA ASN A 108 -5.94 25.67 -8.09
C ASN A 108 -7.08 24.68 -8.32
N ALA A 109 -6.79 23.39 -8.32
CA ALA A 109 -7.80 22.35 -8.52
C ALA A 109 -8.25 21.67 -7.22
N THR A 110 -7.65 22.03 -6.08
CA THR A 110 -8.08 21.60 -4.75
C THR A 110 -8.64 22.74 -3.89
N SER A 111 -8.52 23.98 -4.34
CA SER A 111 -9.19 25.15 -3.75
C SER A 111 -10.68 25.13 -4.13
N ASP A 112 -11.51 24.60 -3.24
CA ASP A 112 -12.89 25.11 -3.13
C ASP A 112 -12.81 26.54 -2.57
N ASP A 113 -13.72 27.45 -2.95
CA ASP A 113 -13.66 28.93 -2.79
C ASP A 113 -13.42 29.51 -1.36
N GLY A 114 -13.04 28.69 -0.36
CA GLY A 114 -12.62 29.10 0.97
C GLY A 114 -11.11 28.99 1.17
N ASP A 115 -10.42 30.13 1.23
CA ASP A 115 -9.01 30.27 1.62
C ASP A 115 -8.79 30.03 3.13
N ASP A 116 -9.35 28.96 3.71
CA ASP A 116 -9.08 28.64 5.10
C ASP A 116 -7.69 27.98 5.28
N GLU A 117 -7.04 28.31 6.40
CA GLU A 117 -5.69 27.84 6.72
C GLU A 117 -5.60 26.30 6.74
N MET A 118 -6.70 25.64 7.12
CA MET A 118 -6.78 24.18 7.19
C MET A 118 -6.76 23.53 5.81
N THR A 119 -7.46 24.10 4.82
CA THR A 119 -7.51 23.63 3.44
C THR A 119 -6.16 23.85 2.76
N ARG A 120 -5.54 25.02 2.96
CA ARG A 120 -4.17 25.28 2.46
C ARG A 120 -3.18 24.27 3.02
N GLY A 121 -3.11 24.12 4.34
CA GLY A 121 -2.17 23.18 4.97
C GLY A 121 -2.43 21.72 4.61
N ARG A 122 -3.70 21.33 4.43
CA ARG A 122 -4.08 20.02 3.89
C ARG A 122 -3.53 19.82 2.47
N ASN A 123 -3.73 20.78 1.57
CA ASN A 123 -3.29 20.68 0.19
C ASN A 123 -1.75 20.62 0.10
N GLU A 124 -1.04 21.40 0.93
CA GLU A 124 0.42 21.34 1.03
C GLU A 124 0.92 19.96 1.49
N ALA A 125 0.31 19.39 2.54
CA ALA A 125 0.67 18.05 3.03
C ALA A 125 0.47 16.95 1.97
N TYR A 126 -0.64 17.00 1.22
CA TYR A 126 -0.88 16.05 0.14
C TYR A 126 0.05 16.25 -1.05
N PHE A 127 0.40 17.50 -1.39
CA PHE A 127 1.35 17.79 -2.46
C PHE A 127 2.75 17.26 -2.13
N GLU A 128 3.22 17.45 -0.89
CA GLU A 128 4.50 16.88 -0.43
C GLU A 128 4.50 15.34 -0.44
N LYS A 129 3.40 14.71 -0.02
CA LYS A 129 3.23 13.25 -0.16
C LYS A 129 3.28 12.83 -1.62
N PHE A 130 2.57 13.54 -2.50
CA PHE A 130 2.53 13.27 -3.93
C PHE A 130 3.92 13.41 -4.60
N GLN A 131 4.75 14.37 -4.20
CA GLN A 131 6.14 14.47 -4.67
C GLN A 131 6.95 13.22 -4.27
N ARG A 132 6.83 12.76 -3.02
CA ARG A 132 7.50 11.52 -2.55
C ARG A 132 7.02 10.29 -3.34
N ASP A 133 5.71 10.14 -3.50
CA ASP A 133 5.12 9.01 -4.22
C ASP A 133 5.52 9.02 -5.71
N SER A 134 5.62 10.21 -6.33
CA SER A 134 6.10 10.37 -7.70
C SER A 134 7.58 10.00 -7.86
N GLY A 135 8.43 10.41 -6.91
CA GLY A 135 9.84 9.99 -6.87
C GLY A 135 9.98 8.48 -6.71
N LYS A 136 9.21 7.88 -5.80
CA LYS A 136 9.15 6.41 -5.62
C LYS A 136 8.72 5.71 -6.90
N LYS A 137 7.65 6.15 -7.56
CA LYS A 137 7.17 5.57 -8.83
C LYS A 137 8.24 5.63 -9.92
N LYS A 138 8.97 6.75 -10.01
CA LYS A 138 10.10 6.89 -10.94
C LYS A 138 11.21 5.87 -10.66
N ALA A 139 11.53 5.66 -9.38
CA ALA A 139 12.47 4.61 -8.97
C ALA A 139 11.94 3.22 -9.32
N GLU A 140 10.66 2.94 -9.09
CA GLU A 140 10.01 1.67 -9.46
C GLU A 140 10.13 1.41 -10.97
N ASP A 141 9.86 2.40 -11.83
CA ASP A 141 9.97 2.26 -13.28
C ASP A 141 11.40 1.91 -13.72
N LYS A 142 12.40 2.57 -13.15
CA LYS A 142 13.83 2.32 -13.43
C LYS A 142 14.25 0.93 -12.98
N ILE A 143 13.98 0.57 -11.72
CA ILE A 143 14.29 -0.74 -11.15
C ILE A 143 13.57 -1.87 -11.90
N SER A 144 12.29 -1.67 -12.22
CA SER A 144 11.47 -2.61 -13.00
C SER A 144 12.05 -2.83 -14.40
N SER A 145 12.53 -1.78 -15.06
CA SER A 145 13.19 -1.92 -16.36
C SER A 145 14.45 -2.79 -16.28
N CYS A 146 15.23 -2.69 -15.20
CA CYS A 146 16.40 -3.52 -14.96
C CYS A 146 16.04 -4.99 -14.75
N LEU A 147 15.04 -5.26 -13.91
CA LEU A 147 14.65 -6.63 -13.57
C LEU A 147 13.87 -7.32 -14.70
N LYS A 148 13.01 -6.60 -15.44
CA LYS A 148 12.20 -7.18 -16.54
C LYS A 148 13.02 -7.42 -17.80
N SER A 149 13.95 -6.53 -18.15
CA SER A 149 14.82 -6.72 -19.34
C SER A 149 15.80 -7.90 -19.20
N GLY A 150 15.90 -8.49 -18.00
CA GLY A 150 16.75 -9.64 -17.69
C GLY A 150 16.05 -11.01 -17.69
N ARG A 151 14.71 -11.09 -17.85
CA ARG A 151 13.96 -12.36 -17.79
C ARG A 151 14.44 -13.33 -18.88
N GLY A 152 15.34 -14.24 -18.52
CA GLY A 152 15.72 -15.41 -19.30
C GLY A 152 17.21 -15.67 -19.51
N ARG A 153 18.12 -14.69 -19.32
CA ARG A 153 19.57 -14.88 -19.62
C ARG A 153 20.57 -14.02 -18.83
N ARG A 154 20.15 -13.14 -17.91
CA ARG A 154 21.12 -12.31 -17.18
C ARG A 154 21.80 -13.08 -16.05
N SER A 155 23.13 -13.01 -16.01
CA SER A 155 23.88 -13.45 -14.83
C SER A 155 23.56 -12.54 -13.64
N GLN A 156 23.77 -13.04 -12.43
CA GLN A 156 23.61 -12.25 -11.20
C GLN A 156 24.40 -10.92 -11.27
N SER A 157 25.62 -10.96 -11.79
CA SER A 157 26.47 -9.79 -11.99
C SER A 157 25.87 -8.74 -12.94
N GLN A 158 25.10 -9.15 -13.96
CA GLN A 158 24.44 -8.22 -14.87
C GLN A 158 23.22 -7.56 -14.22
N VAL A 159 22.53 -8.27 -13.31
CA VAL A 159 21.42 -7.68 -12.54
C VAL A 159 21.98 -6.65 -11.55
N GLU A 160 23.03 -7.00 -10.80
CA GLU A 160 23.71 -6.09 -9.86
C GLU A 160 24.23 -4.83 -10.56
N SER A 161 24.91 -4.98 -11.70
CA SER A 161 25.39 -3.85 -12.50
C SER A 161 24.24 -2.96 -12.98
N CYS A 162 23.11 -3.54 -13.42
CA CYS A 162 21.95 -2.76 -13.84
C CYS A 162 21.34 -1.99 -12.67
N MET A 163 21.16 -2.64 -11.52
CA MET A 163 20.62 -2.00 -10.31
C MET A 163 21.51 -0.85 -9.88
N GLN A 164 22.83 -1.03 -9.87
CA GLN A 164 23.77 0.03 -9.52
C GLN A 164 23.68 1.23 -10.47
N SER A 165 23.63 0.99 -11.79
CA SER A 165 23.40 2.07 -12.76
C SER A 165 22.05 2.76 -12.55
N ALA A 166 21.00 2.01 -12.21
CA ALA A 166 19.69 2.60 -11.90
C ALA A 166 19.75 3.49 -10.64
N HIS A 167 20.45 3.06 -9.58
CA HIS A 167 20.67 3.88 -8.38
C HIS A 167 21.44 5.16 -8.69
N ASP A 168 22.50 5.08 -9.50
CA ASP A 168 23.30 6.24 -9.89
C ASP A 168 22.49 7.25 -10.72
N GLU A 169 21.68 6.77 -11.67
CA GLU A 169 20.78 7.63 -12.47
C GLU A 169 19.66 8.26 -11.62
N LEU A 170 19.15 7.53 -10.63
CA LEU A 170 18.09 8.01 -9.75
C LEU A 170 18.58 9.07 -8.77
N LYS A 171 19.89 9.17 -8.52
CA LYS A 171 20.45 10.10 -7.53
C LYS A 171 19.98 11.54 -7.72
N ASP A 172 20.26 12.10 -8.89
CA ASP A 172 19.91 13.49 -9.22
C ASP A 172 18.41 13.68 -9.46
N GLU A 173 17.73 12.63 -9.92
CA GLU A 173 16.27 12.66 -10.12
C GLU A 173 15.53 12.72 -8.79
N LEU A 174 15.85 11.83 -7.84
CA LEU A 174 15.22 11.80 -6.52
C LEU A 174 15.56 13.02 -5.68
N ASP A 175 16.80 13.54 -5.78
CA ASP A 175 17.16 14.79 -5.12
C ASP A 175 16.24 15.94 -5.59
N SER A 176 15.81 15.93 -6.85
CA SER A 176 14.85 16.91 -7.35
C SER A 176 13.41 16.72 -6.88
N TYR A 177 13.03 15.56 -6.35
CA TYR A 177 11.75 15.36 -5.64
C TYR A 177 11.85 15.71 -4.15
N LEU A 178 13.06 15.81 -3.59
CA LEU A 178 13.31 16.15 -2.19
C LEU A 178 13.73 17.61 -1.98
N GLN A 179 14.03 18.33 -3.05
CA GLN A 179 14.39 19.75 -3.02
C GLN A 179 13.24 20.59 -2.46
N GLY A 180 13.53 21.52 -1.54
CA GLY A 180 12.52 22.39 -0.92
C GLY A 180 12.14 21.98 0.51
N LYS A 181 12.58 20.79 0.96
CA LYS A 181 12.42 20.34 2.35
C LYS A 181 13.28 21.18 3.28
N ARG A 182 12.67 22.21 3.88
CA ARG A 182 13.33 23.20 4.73
C ARG A 182 14.09 22.52 5.88
N GLY A 183 15.33 22.95 6.12
CA GLY A 183 16.10 22.56 7.30
C GLY A 183 16.62 21.12 7.34
N LYS A 184 16.54 20.34 6.25
CA LYS A 184 17.14 18.99 6.21
C LYS A 184 18.61 19.05 5.79
N SER A 185 19.46 18.36 6.53
CA SER A 185 20.87 18.17 6.16
C SER A 185 21.00 17.24 4.96
N ASP A 186 22.09 17.38 4.20
CA ASP A 186 22.40 16.50 3.06
C ASP A 186 22.40 15.02 3.46
N LYS A 187 22.90 14.72 4.67
CA LYS A 187 22.88 13.37 5.25
C LYS A 187 21.44 12.83 5.40
N LYS A 188 20.49 13.68 5.80
CA LYS A 188 19.07 13.30 5.94
C LYS A 188 18.40 13.14 4.57
N LEU A 189 18.74 13.99 3.60
CA LEU A 189 18.26 13.85 2.23
C LEU A 189 18.77 12.57 1.57
N GLU A 190 20.05 12.23 1.77
CA GLU A 190 20.62 10.98 1.29
C GLU A 190 19.93 9.75 1.91
N LYS A 191 19.65 9.76 3.21
CA LYS A 191 18.90 8.69 3.88
C LYS A 191 17.50 8.54 3.30
N LEU A 192 16.77 9.64 3.12
CA LEU A 192 15.43 9.65 2.50
C LEU A 192 15.47 9.07 1.09
N ARG A 193 16.47 9.45 0.29
CA ARG A 193 16.67 8.92 -1.06
C ARG A 193 16.86 7.41 -1.04
N ARG A 194 17.80 6.92 -0.23
CA ARG A 194 18.07 5.48 -0.09
C ARG A 194 16.81 4.71 0.35
N GLU A 195 16.00 5.25 1.25
CA GLU A 195 14.77 4.59 1.67
C GLU A 195 13.70 4.58 0.58
N MET A 196 13.55 5.66 -0.21
CA MET A 196 12.66 5.67 -1.38
C MET A 196 13.08 4.62 -2.42
N GLU A 197 14.39 4.49 -2.69
CA GLU A 197 14.93 3.46 -3.58
C GLU A 197 14.64 2.06 -3.05
N LYS A 198 14.88 1.81 -1.76
CA LYS A 198 14.55 0.52 -1.12
C LYS A 198 13.06 0.21 -1.20
N GLU A 199 12.19 1.18 -0.94
CA GLU A 199 10.74 0.99 -1.01
C GLU A 199 10.28 0.69 -2.45
N ALA A 200 10.86 1.38 -3.44
CA ALA A 200 10.63 1.08 -4.84
C ALA A 200 11.11 -0.33 -5.21
N THR A 201 12.30 -0.74 -4.77
CA THR A 201 12.82 -2.09 -4.97
C THR A 201 11.90 -3.15 -4.36
N ARG A 202 11.45 -2.97 -3.11
CA ARG A 202 10.50 -3.89 -2.45
C ARG A 202 9.20 -4.00 -3.24
N SER A 203 8.68 -2.87 -3.73
CA SER A 203 7.47 -2.83 -4.56
C SER A 203 7.64 -3.61 -5.86
N VAL A 204 8.74 -3.40 -6.59
CA VAL A 204 9.01 -4.11 -7.85
C VAL A 204 9.22 -5.61 -7.61
N LEU A 205 10.05 -5.99 -6.62
CA LEU A 205 10.26 -7.40 -6.29
C LEU A 205 8.96 -8.09 -5.86
N GLY A 206 8.14 -7.41 -5.06
CA GLY A 206 6.81 -7.88 -4.67
C GLY A 206 5.86 -8.05 -5.86
N GLN A 207 5.88 -7.13 -6.83
CA GLN A 207 5.12 -7.27 -8.09
C GLN A 207 5.58 -8.49 -8.90
N LEU A 208 6.89 -8.71 -9.03
CA LEU A 208 7.45 -9.88 -9.74
C LEU A 208 7.05 -11.19 -9.04
N TYR A 209 7.09 -11.21 -7.70
CA TYR A 209 6.61 -12.34 -6.91
C TYR A 209 5.11 -12.55 -7.10
N GLY A 210 4.29 -11.49 -7.03
CA GLY A 210 2.85 -11.56 -7.24
C GLY A 210 2.46 -12.05 -8.63
N GLU A 211 3.16 -11.61 -9.69
CA GLU A 211 3.03 -12.15 -11.04
C GLU A 211 3.33 -13.65 -11.10
N CYS A 212 4.43 -14.09 -10.47
CA CYS A 212 4.78 -15.51 -10.39
C CYS A 212 3.71 -16.32 -9.64
N MET A 213 3.26 -15.82 -8.50
CA MET A 213 2.24 -16.48 -7.68
C MET A 213 0.91 -16.60 -8.42
N ARG A 214 0.47 -15.56 -9.12
CA ARG A 214 -0.74 -15.63 -9.96
C ARG A 214 -0.61 -16.71 -11.03
N ALA A 215 0.53 -16.78 -11.72
CA ALA A 215 0.80 -17.84 -12.70
C ALA A 215 0.85 -19.25 -12.06
N ALA A 216 1.26 -19.35 -10.80
CA ALA A 216 1.33 -20.58 -10.03
C ALA A 216 -0.03 -21.05 -9.46
N GLY A 217 -1.08 -20.23 -9.53
CA GLY A 217 -2.41 -20.53 -8.97
C GLY A 217 -2.79 -19.69 -7.73
N GLY A 218 -2.07 -18.59 -7.48
CA GLY A 218 -2.28 -17.67 -6.36
C GLY A 218 -2.10 -18.33 -5.01
N GLY A 219 -2.98 -18.02 -4.04
CA GLY A 219 -2.96 -18.66 -2.72
C GLY A 219 -3.06 -20.20 -2.73
N ARG A 220 -3.54 -20.80 -3.83
CA ARG A 220 -3.65 -22.26 -4.03
C ARG A 220 -2.42 -22.91 -4.67
N ALA A 221 -1.36 -22.15 -4.94
CA ALA A 221 -0.12 -22.69 -5.47
C ALA A 221 0.47 -23.78 -4.55
N SER A 222 0.99 -24.86 -5.14
CA SER A 222 1.73 -25.91 -4.42
C SER A 222 2.98 -25.34 -3.73
N LYS A 223 3.45 -25.95 -2.64
CA LYS A 223 4.68 -25.57 -1.92
C LYS A 223 5.89 -25.41 -2.85
N GLN A 224 6.05 -26.31 -3.82
CA GLN A 224 7.13 -26.22 -4.81
C GLN A 224 7.08 -24.92 -5.64
N LYS A 225 5.94 -24.63 -6.28
CA LYS A 225 5.78 -23.38 -7.05
C LYS A 225 5.91 -22.12 -6.19
N LYS A 226 5.46 -22.16 -4.93
CA LYS A 226 5.69 -21.06 -3.98
C LYS A 226 7.18 -20.83 -3.75
N ASN A 227 7.96 -21.91 -3.57
CA ASN A 227 9.41 -21.82 -3.42
C ASN A 227 10.09 -21.29 -4.68
N GLU A 228 9.66 -21.72 -5.87
CA GLU A 228 10.17 -21.19 -7.15
C GLU A 228 9.94 -19.66 -7.25
N CYS A 229 8.76 -19.17 -6.85
CA CYS A 229 8.50 -17.73 -6.78
C CYS A 229 9.34 -17.01 -5.72
N LYS A 230 9.57 -17.63 -4.54
CA LYS A 230 10.47 -17.08 -3.52
C LYS A 230 11.92 -17.00 -4.00
N ASP A 231 12.38 -17.95 -4.79
CA ASP A 231 13.74 -17.95 -5.32
C ASP A 231 13.96 -16.83 -6.35
N LEU A 232 12.93 -16.44 -7.11
CA LEU A 232 12.95 -15.21 -7.92
C LEU A 232 13.16 -13.98 -7.02
N LEU A 233 12.47 -13.89 -5.89
CA LEU A 233 12.63 -12.78 -4.95
C LEU A 233 14.06 -12.74 -4.38
N LYS A 234 14.61 -13.88 -3.94
CA LYS A 234 15.99 -14.00 -3.46
C LYS A 234 17.01 -13.55 -4.50
N SER A 235 16.80 -13.93 -5.76
CA SER A 235 17.70 -13.54 -6.85
C SER A 235 17.68 -12.03 -7.11
N GLY A 236 16.50 -11.40 -7.05
CA GLY A 236 16.36 -9.96 -7.27
C GLY A 236 16.75 -9.09 -6.07
N LYS A 237 16.76 -9.66 -4.85
CA LYS A 237 17.20 -8.99 -3.61
C LYS A 237 18.72 -8.76 -3.57
N ARG A 238 19.51 -9.65 -4.19
CA ARG A 238 20.98 -9.55 -4.15
C ARG A 238 21.46 -8.28 -4.84
N GLY A 239 22.22 -7.45 -4.10
CA GLY A 239 22.75 -6.19 -4.61
C GLY A 239 21.71 -5.08 -4.79
N SER A 240 20.47 -5.30 -4.33
CA SER A 240 19.40 -4.30 -4.39
C SER A 240 19.34 -3.40 -3.15
N GLY A 241 20.33 -3.51 -2.24
CA GLY A 241 20.36 -2.82 -0.95
C GLY A 241 19.37 -3.38 0.08
N LEU A 242 18.77 -4.55 -0.19
CA LEU A 242 17.82 -5.25 0.67
C LEU A 242 18.40 -6.54 1.26
N ASP A 243 19.72 -6.75 1.18
CA ASP A 243 20.37 -8.01 1.56
C ASP A 243 20.09 -8.41 3.04
N SER A 244 19.85 -7.42 3.91
CA SER A 244 19.52 -7.60 5.32
C SER A 244 18.05 -7.93 5.61
N GLU A 245 17.13 -7.77 4.65
CA GLU A 245 15.70 -8.02 4.85
C GLU A 245 15.33 -9.42 4.40
N ASP A 246 14.65 -10.21 5.22
CA ASP A 246 14.14 -11.51 4.81
C ASP A 246 13.07 -11.38 3.71
N GLU A 247 12.93 -12.44 2.91
CA GLU A 247 12.02 -12.47 1.78
C GLU A 247 10.56 -12.27 2.20
N ASP A 248 10.18 -12.79 3.37
CA ASP A 248 8.82 -12.65 3.89
C ASP A 248 8.54 -11.21 4.31
N SER A 249 9.50 -10.51 4.91
CA SER A 249 9.39 -9.08 5.21
C SER A 249 9.22 -8.23 3.96
N ILE A 250 9.96 -8.54 2.87
CA ILE A 250 9.78 -7.85 1.58
C ILE A 250 8.36 -8.05 1.05
N MET A 251 7.85 -9.29 1.08
CA MET A 251 6.48 -9.59 0.63
C MET A 251 5.42 -8.92 1.51
N ARG A 252 5.60 -8.92 2.83
CA ARG A 252 4.70 -8.24 3.79
C ARG A 252 4.62 -6.75 3.51
N ARG A 253 5.76 -6.08 3.30
CA ARG A 253 5.82 -4.65 2.92
C ARG A 253 5.19 -4.38 1.55
N PHE A 254 5.33 -5.30 0.61
CA PHE A 254 4.63 -5.21 -0.68
C PHE A 254 3.11 -5.30 -0.51
N PHE A 255 2.61 -6.28 0.24
CA PHE A 255 1.17 -6.43 0.48
C PHE A 255 0.59 -5.27 1.29
N GLU A 256 1.33 -4.79 2.28
CA GLU A 256 1.01 -3.55 2.98
C GLU A 256 0.78 -2.41 1.98
N GLY A 257 1.75 -2.12 1.10
CA GLY A 257 1.62 -1.07 0.09
C GLY A 257 0.48 -1.32 -0.90
N LEU A 258 0.27 -2.58 -1.31
CA LEU A 258 -0.81 -2.98 -2.22
C LEU A 258 -2.19 -2.69 -1.63
N LEU A 259 -2.39 -3.01 -0.35
CA LEU A 259 -3.64 -2.77 0.36
C LEU A 259 -3.96 -1.27 0.54
N MET A 260 -2.95 -0.40 0.47
CA MET A 260 -3.11 1.06 0.59
C MET A 260 -3.40 1.76 -0.73
N LYS A 261 -3.11 1.13 -1.87
CA LYS A 261 -3.35 1.71 -3.21
C LYS A 261 -4.79 2.16 -3.46
N PRO A 262 -5.85 1.45 -3.01
CA PRO A 262 -7.23 1.90 -3.16
C PRO A 262 -7.47 3.32 -2.69
N ALA A 263 -6.91 3.68 -1.53
CA ALA A 263 -7.08 5.02 -1.00
C ALA A 263 -6.40 6.07 -1.88
N GLN A 264 -5.45 5.71 -2.74
CA GLN A 264 -4.67 6.66 -3.53
C GLN A 264 -5.12 6.79 -4.99
N GLN A 265 -5.76 5.75 -5.53
CA GLN A 265 -5.96 5.58 -6.98
C GLN A 265 -7.39 5.15 -7.36
N CYS A 266 -8.31 5.06 -6.40
CA CYS A 266 -9.67 4.62 -6.66
C CYS A 266 -10.56 5.80 -7.08
N ASP A 267 -10.96 5.83 -8.35
CA ASP A 267 -11.90 6.83 -8.88
C ASP A 267 -13.38 6.49 -8.56
N GLY A 268 -13.63 5.41 -7.80
CA GLY A 268 -14.96 4.86 -7.54
C GLY A 268 -15.28 4.71 -6.05
N ASP A 269 -16.17 3.76 -5.73
CA ASP A 269 -16.48 3.42 -4.34
C ASP A 269 -15.23 2.85 -3.63
N LEU A 270 -14.69 3.62 -2.68
CA LEU A 270 -13.50 3.25 -1.90
C LEU A 270 -13.65 1.89 -1.21
N LYS A 271 -14.87 1.54 -0.77
CA LYS A 271 -15.16 0.24 -0.16
C LYS A 271 -14.95 -0.90 -1.14
N GLU A 272 -15.42 -0.74 -2.37
CA GLU A 272 -15.21 -1.74 -3.43
C GLU A 272 -13.75 -1.82 -3.85
N CYS A 273 -13.04 -0.69 -3.94
CA CYS A 273 -11.60 -0.68 -4.22
C CYS A 273 -10.78 -1.37 -3.12
N ARG A 274 -11.13 -1.20 -1.83
CA ARG A 274 -10.51 -1.95 -0.73
C ARG A 274 -10.74 -3.46 -0.85
N LYS A 275 -11.94 -3.89 -1.23
CA LYS A 275 -12.24 -5.30 -1.51
C LYS A 275 -11.44 -5.85 -2.69
N GLN A 276 -11.29 -5.06 -3.75
CA GLN A 276 -10.49 -5.44 -4.91
C GLN A 276 -9.01 -5.58 -4.56
N ALA A 277 -8.43 -4.64 -3.79
CA ALA A 277 -7.04 -4.77 -3.34
C ALA A 277 -6.83 -5.96 -2.40
N LYS A 278 -7.80 -6.26 -1.52
CA LYS A 278 -7.77 -7.49 -0.71
C LYS A 278 -7.72 -8.73 -1.60
N LYS A 279 -8.60 -8.80 -2.60
CA LYS A 279 -8.61 -9.91 -3.57
C LYS A 279 -7.30 -10.00 -4.33
N GLU A 280 -6.79 -8.88 -4.83
CA GLU A 280 -5.52 -8.83 -5.56
C GLU A 280 -4.35 -9.29 -4.69
N ALA A 281 -4.30 -8.90 -3.42
CA ALA A 281 -3.27 -9.34 -2.49
C ALA A 281 -3.32 -10.87 -2.27
N LEU A 282 -4.50 -11.45 -2.10
CA LEU A 282 -4.69 -12.91 -1.99
C LEU A 282 -4.31 -13.65 -3.29
N ASP A 283 -4.65 -13.08 -4.44
CA ASP A 283 -4.29 -13.61 -5.76
C ASP A 283 -2.77 -13.53 -6.00
N ASN A 284 -2.11 -12.51 -5.45
CA ASN A 284 -0.66 -12.34 -5.44
C ASN A 284 0.05 -13.20 -4.36
N GLY A 285 -0.68 -14.08 -3.66
CA GLY A 285 -0.12 -15.09 -2.77
C GLY A 285 -0.03 -14.69 -1.30
N MET A 286 -0.64 -13.58 -0.88
CA MET A 286 -0.80 -13.27 0.54
C MET A 286 -1.67 -14.33 1.20
N ASN A 287 -1.29 -14.78 2.40
CA ASN A 287 -2.15 -15.70 3.14
C ASN A 287 -3.35 -14.96 3.73
N LYS A 288 -4.51 -15.61 3.77
CA LYS A 288 -5.75 -15.00 4.31
C LYS A 288 -5.61 -14.50 5.74
N HIS A 289 -4.86 -15.24 6.54
CA HIS A 289 -4.63 -14.96 7.95
C HIS A 289 -3.76 -13.68 8.10
N GLU A 290 -2.80 -13.44 7.20
CA GLU A 290 -1.94 -12.24 7.23
C GLU A 290 -2.67 -10.93 6.88
N TYR A 291 -3.83 -11.00 6.23
CA TYR A 291 -4.53 -9.82 5.75
C TYR A 291 -4.81 -8.77 6.84
N ALA A 292 -5.33 -9.18 8.00
CA ALA A 292 -5.68 -8.24 9.07
C ALA A 292 -4.45 -7.46 9.57
N ALA A 293 -3.34 -8.16 9.72
CA ALA A 293 -2.06 -7.57 10.11
C ALA A 293 -1.54 -6.59 9.06
N MET A 294 -1.49 -6.99 7.79
CA MET A 294 -0.99 -6.15 6.70
C MET A 294 -1.88 -4.94 6.45
N LYS A 295 -3.22 -5.10 6.56
CA LYS A 295 -4.18 -4.00 6.53
C LYS A 295 -3.86 -2.99 7.62
N ARG A 296 -3.70 -3.44 8.88
CA ARG A 296 -3.45 -2.55 10.02
C ARG A 296 -2.10 -1.83 9.93
N MET A 297 -1.04 -2.51 9.49
CA MET A 297 0.25 -1.88 9.21
C MET A 297 0.11 -0.79 8.15
N GLY A 298 -0.55 -1.11 7.03
CA GLY A 298 -0.76 -0.16 5.95
C GLY A 298 -1.53 1.07 6.41
N GLU A 299 -2.60 0.90 7.19
CA GLU A 299 -3.37 2.01 7.77
C GLU A 299 -2.47 2.97 8.57
N ILE A 300 -1.59 2.42 9.43
CA ILE A 300 -0.67 3.20 10.27
C ILE A 300 0.42 3.86 9.44
N LYS A 301 1.02 3.14 8.48
CA LYS A 301 2.07 3.69 7.61
C LYS A 301 1.52 4.77 6.69
N ALA A 302 0.32 4.62 6.15
CA ALA A 302 -0.32 5.63 5.30
C ALA A 302 -0.58 6.92 6.08
N ALA A 303 -1.08 6.81 7.31
CA ALA A 303 -1.23 7.92 8.24
C ALA A 303 0.13 8.56 8.62
N ALA A 304 1.15 7.74 8.89
CA ALA A 304 2.48 8.23 9.23
C ALA A 304 3.18 8.93 8.05
N ALA A 305 2.97 8.46 6.83
CA ALA A 305 3.50 9.09 5.63
C ALA A 305 2.88 10.48 5.40
N ILE A 306 1.57 10.64 5.59
CA ILE A 306 0.93 11.96 5.44
C ILE A 306 1.32 12.90 6.59
N TRP A 307 1.48 12.40 7.82
CA TRP A 307 2.01 13.19 8.93
C TRP A 307 3.42 13.69 8.62
N ALA A 308 4.30 12.80 8.15
CA ALA A 308 5.68 13.15 7.79
C ALA A 308 5.73 14.21 6.67
N SER A 309 4.83 14.12 5.69
CA SER A 309 4.69 15.13 4.63
C SER A 309 4.15 16.46 5.15
N CYS A 310 3.18 16.46 6.06
CA CYS A 310 2.60 17.67 6.65
C CYS A 310 3.62 18.45 7.50
N ILE A 311 4.43 17.75 8.30
CA ILE A 311 5.51 18.41 9.05
C ILE A 311 6.60 18.94 8.10
N ASP A 312 6.87 18.23 7.00
CA ASP A 312 7.83 18.67 5.98
C ASP A 312 7.37 19.91 5.20
N SER A 313 6.06 20.10 5.02
CA SER A 313 5.51 21.34 4.43
C SER A 313 5.59 22.53 5.39
N GLY A 314 5.92 22.31 6.66
CA GLY A 314 6.04 23.36 7.67
C GLY A 314 4.72 23.75 8.31
N GLU A 315 3.71 22.88 8.23
CA GLU A 315 2.40 23.09 8.84
C GLU A 315 2.43 22.77 10.34
N ASN A 316 1.47 23.33 11.08
CA ASN A 316 1.38 23.17 12.52
C ASN A 316 0.79 21.80 12.93
N ASP A 317 1.01 21.39 14.19
CA ASP A 317 0.59 20.07 14.70
C ASP A 317 -0.92 19.84 14.55
N THR A 318 -1.74 20.86 14.77
CA THR A 318 -3.21 20.78 14.68
C THR A 318 -3.66 20.43 13.27
N ILE A 319 -3.12 21.11 12.25
CA ILE A 319 -3.38 20.81 10.85
C ILE A 319 -2.93 19.39 10.54
N CYS A 320 -1.72 19.00 10.97
CA CYS A 320 -1.19 17.67 10.71
C CYS A 320 -2.00 16.55 11.37
N VAL A 321 -2.53 16.74 12.58
CA VAL A 321 -3.45 15.77 13.22
C VAL A 321 -4.71 15.59 12.39
N ASN A 322 -5.31 16.68 11.92
CA ASN A 322 -6.55 16.60 11.16
C ASN A 322 -6.34 15.89 9.81
N VAL A 323 -5.35 16.31 9.03
CA VAL A 323 -5.03 15.70 7.73
C VAL A 323 -4.65 14.22 7.88
N THR A 324 -3.94 13.89 8.95
CA THR A 324 -3.56 12.51 9.26
C THR A 324 -4.75 11.65 9.64
N ARG A 325 -5.70 12.19 10.42
CA ARG A 325 -6.96 11.51 10.75
C ARG A 325 -7.80 11.28 9.49
N GLU A 326 -7.91 12.28 8.62
CA GLU A 326 -8.61 12.16 7.33
C GLU A 326 -8.02 11.03 6.49
N GLU A 327 -6.68 10.97 6.36
CA GLU A 327 -6.02 9.92 5.60
C GLU A 327 -6.22 8.54 6.23
N PHE A 328 -6.16 8.44 7.57
CA PHE A 328 -6.43 7.20 8.27
C PHE A 328 -7.84 6.70 7.97
N VAL A 329 -8.87 7.53 8.14
CA VAL A 329 -10.28 7.22 7.85
C VAL A 329 -10.46 6.78 6.40
N ARG A 330 -9.88 7.55 5.46
CA ARG A 330 -9.94 7.28 4.02
C ARG A 330 -9.36 5.92 3.67
N VAL A 331 -8.24 5.56 4.29
CA VAL A 331 -7.51 4.32 4.06
C VAL A 331 -8.14 3.12 4.74
N SER A 332 -8.51 3.25 6.02
CA SER A 332 -9.04 2.15 6.82
C SER A 332 -10.50 1.84 6.48
N GLY A 333 -11.25 2.82 6.00
CA GLY A 333 -12.72 2.77 5.92
C GLY A 333 -13.39 2.88 7.29
N SER A 334 -12.64 3.28 8.33
CA SER A 334 -13.11 3.35 9.71
C SER A 334 -13.61 4.74 10.12
N SER A 335 -14.16 4.87 11.32
CA SER A 335 -14.54 6.17 11.88
C SER A 335 -13.32 6.99 12.32
N GLY A 336 -13.50 8.31 12.47
CA GLY A 336 -12.48 9.20 13.04
C GLY A 336 -12.20 8.93 14.53
N ASP A 337 -13.16 8.35 15.24
CA ASP A 337 -13.05 8.00 16.68
C ASP A 337 -12.10 6.82 16.92
N ASP A 338 -11.85 6.00 15.89
CA ASP A 338 -10.85 4.94 15.91
C ASP A 338 -9.42 5.48 15.85
N PHE A 339 -9.26 6.77 15.53
CA PHE A 339 -8.00 7.50 15.55
C PHE A 339 -7.72 8.15 16.91
N ASP A 340 -7.55 7.29 17.92
CA ASP A 340 -7.31 7.69 19.29
C ASP A 340 -5.89 8.25 19.55
N ALA A 341 -5.68 8.81 20.74
CA ALA A 341 -4.39 9.39 21.14
C ALA A 341 -3.24 8.36 21.13
N LYS A 342 -3.54 7.08 21.40
CA LYS A 342 -2.54 6.01 21.42
C LYS A 342 -2.09 5.66 20.00
N LEU A 343 -3.02 5.64 19.05
CA LEU A 343 -2.74 5.46 17.64
C LEU A 343 -1.96 6.66 17.09
N LEU A 344 -2.39 7.89 17.40
CA LEU A 344 -1.67 9.10 17.01
C LEU A 344 -0.21 9.07 17.49
N ALA A 345 0.05 8.69 18.74
CA ALA A 345 1.42 8.57 19.25
C ALA A 345 2.27 7.53 18.50
N ARG A 346 1.67 6.44 18.01
CA ARG A 346 2.37 5.48 17.14
C ARG A 346 2.64 6.06 15.76
N VAL A 347 1.65 6.74 15.19
CA VAL A 347 1.75 7.40 13.89
C VAL A 347 2.84 8.47 13.89
N LYS A 348 2.91 9.33 14.93
CA LYS A 348 3.97 10.35 15.05
C LYS A 348 5.37 9.73 15.09
N ARG A 349 5.58 8.69 15.92
CA ARG A 349 6.87 7.99 16.00
C ARG A 349 7.29 7.37 14.67
N LEU A 350 6.36 6.70 13.98
CA LEU A 350 6.63 6.14 12.66
C LEU A 350 6.90 7.25 11.62
N ALA A 351 6.17 8.36 11.70
CA ALA A 351 6.32 9.50 10.81
C ALA A 351 7.68 10.18 10.99
N GLU A 352 8.18 10.30 12.22
CA GLU A 352 9.52 10.81 12.51
C GLU A 352 10.60 9.94 11.85
N ALA A 353 10.50 8.61 11.98
CA ALA A 353 11.41 7.66 11.33
C ALA A 353 11.36 7.79 9.80
N ILE A 354 10.14 7.81 9.22
CA ILE A 354 9.93 8.07 7.79
C ILE A 354 10.55 9.42 7.38
N ASN A 355 10.42 10.44 8.24
CA ASN A 355 10.89 11.77 7.91
C ASN A 355 12.41 11.88 7.94
N ASN A 356 13.07 11.09 8.78
CA ASN A 356 14.51 10.97 8.93
C ASN A 356 15.15 10.02 7.89
N GLY A 357 14.34 9.32 7.09
CA GLY A 357 14.82 8.28 6.19
C GLY A 357 15.46 7.12 6.98
N GLU A 358 14.95 6.85 8.18
CA GLU A 358 15.40 5.74 8.99
C GLU A 358 14.86 4.43 8.41
N PRO A 359 15.69 3.37 8.33
CA PRO A 359 15.21 2.08 7.87
C PRO A 359 14.18 1.55 8.87
N LEU A 360 13.00 1.21 8.35
CA LEU A 360 11.99 0.54 9.16
C LEU A 360 12.29 -0.96 9.19
N ILE A 361 12.09 -1.57 10.35
CA ILE A 361 12.14 -3.03 10.52
C ILE A 361 10.76 -3.54 10.92
N LEU A 362 10.32 -4.65 10.32
CA LEU A 362 9.10 -5.33 10.73
C LEU A 362 9.46 -6.28 11.87
N VAL A 363 8.86 -6.07 13.04
CA VAL A 363 9.04 -6.94 14.19
C VAL A 363 7.78 -7.76 14.40
N ARG A 364 7.93 -9.08 14.39
CA ARG A 364 6.88 -10.04 14.72
C ARG A 364 6.76 -10.17 16.23
N PHE A 365 5.56 -10.10 16.75
CA PHE A 365 5.29 -10.45 18.15
C PHE A 365 4.62 -11.81 18.25
N MET A 366 4.90 -12.54 19.33
CA MET A 366 4.28 -13.83 19.69
C MET A 366 2.83 -13.63 20.18
N ARG A 367 2.00 -13.09 19.31
CA ARG A 367 0.64 -12.63 19.59
C ARG A 367 -0.23 -12.89 18.38
N ILE A 368 -1.47 -13.27 18.65
CA ILE A 368 -2.47 -13.49 17.60
C ILE A 368 -3.55 -12.45 17.74
N VAL A 369 -3.87 -11.83 16.62
CA VAL A 369 -4.97 -10.91 16.47
C VAL A 369 -6.03 -11.63 15.67
N LEU A 370 -7.11 -11.97 16.34
CA LEU A 370 -8.33 -12.46 15.69
C LEU A 370 -9.22 -11.24 15.43
N THR A 371 -9.64 -11.08 14.19
CA THR A 371 -10.60 -10.06 13.76
C THR A 371 -11.81 -10.74 13.14
N VAL A 372 -13.00 -10.35 13.58
CA VAL A 372 -14.28 -10.86 13.09
C VAL A 372 -15.09 -9.65 12.63
N ALA A 373 -15.49 -9.64 11.36
CA ALA A 373 -16.44 -8.66 10.85
C ALA A 373 -17.86 -9.23 10.90
N THR A 374 -18.82 -8.39 11.27
CA THR A 374 -20.25 -8.71 11.27
C THR A 374 -21.03 -7.79 10.34
N ASP A 375 -22.24 -8.19 10.02
CA ASP A 375 -23.22 -7.50 9.20
C ASP A 375 -24.23 -6.67 10.02
N SER A 376 -24.02 -6.55 11.33
CA SER A 376 -24.69 -5.53 12.15
C SER A 376 -24.28 -4.12 11.72
N LEU A 377 -25.06 -3.10 12.10
CA LEU A 377 -24.71 -1.69 11.81
C LEU A 377 -23.82 -1.08 12.90
N ASP A 378 -23.96 -1.58 14.13
CA ASP A 378 -23.31 -1.01 15.32
C ASP A 378 -22.42 -2.03 16.04
N CYS A 379 -21.46 -1.48 16.78
CA CYS A 379 -20.60 -2.23 17.70
C CYS A 379 -21.34 -2.64 18.97
N ASN A 380 -21.16 -3.90 19.38
CA ASN A 380 -21.77 -4.47 20.58
C ASN A 380 -20.68 -4.97 21.55
N SER A 381 -20.59 -4.35 22.73
CA SER A 381 -19.59 -4.71 23.75
C SER A 381 -19.75 -6.13 24.27
N THR A 382 -20.96 -6.70 24.27
CA THR A 382 -21.20 -8.11 24.61
C THR A 382 -20.51 -9.05 23.63
N ILE A 383 -20.49 -8.72 22.33
CA ILE A 383 -19.77 -9.51 21.32
C ILE A 383 -18.25 -9.42 21.54
N GLU A 384 -17.73 -8.26 21.92
CA GLU A 384 -16.30 -8.12 22.28
C GLU A 384 -15.90 -9.04 23.43
N ASP A 385 -16.73 -9.10 24.49
CA ASP A 385 -16.49 -9.96 25.65
C ASP A 385 -16.59 -11.44 25.31
N ILE A 386 -17.63 -11.86 24.57
CA ILE A 386 -17.78 -13.25 24.15
C ILE A 386 -16.62 -13.66 23.25
N LEU A 387 -16.25 -12.82 22.28
CA LEU A 387 -15.12 -13.09 21.39
C LEU A 387 -13.83 -13.30 22.20
N ALA A 388 -13.56 -12.47 23.21
CA ALA A 388 -12.36 -12.61 24.02
C ALA A 388 -12.32 -13.89 24.84
N VAL A 389 -13.44 -14.24 25.49
CA VAL A 389 -13.56 -15.48 26.28
C VAL A 389 -13.41 -16.72 25.38
N ARG A 390 -14.11 -16.75 24.25
CA ARG A 390 -14.09 -17.88 23.31
C ARG A 390 -12.74 -18.02 22.63
N ALA A 391 -12.13 -16.93 22.18
CA ALA A 391 -10.80 -16.93 21.61
C ALA A 391 -9.77 -17.50 22.59
N LEU A 392 -9.80 -17.09 23.86
CA LEU A 392 -8.89 -17.62 24.88
C LEU A 392 -9.11 -19.12 25.11
N TRP A 393 -10.38 -19.53 25.22
CA TRP A 393 -10.73 -20.93 25.45
C TRP A 393 -10.26 -21.82 24.31
N VAL A 394 -10.55 -21.47 23.05
CA VAL A 394 -10.08 -22.19 21.86
C VAL A 394 -8.56 -22.24 21.84
N SER A 395 -7.91 -21.09 22.04
CA SER A 395 -6.46 -20.97 22.00
C SER A 395 -5.77 -21.83 23.06
N ARG A 396 -6.31 -21.91 24.28
CA ARG A 396 -5.77 -22.76 25.35
C ARG A 396 -5.91 -24.25 25.09
N ARG A 397 -6.96 -24.68 24.36
CA ARG A 397 -7.14 -26.09 23.98
C ARG A 397 -6.14 -26.51 22.91
N LEU A 398 -5.88 -25.61 21.96
CA LEU A 398 -4.92 -25.84 20.89
C LEU A 398 -3.47 -25.70 21.39
N ASN A 399 -3.20 -24.68 22.21
CA ASN A 399 -1.87 -24.43 22.75
C ASN A 399 -1.95 -23.90 24.19
N LYS A 400 -1.41 -24.68 25.13
CA LYS A 400 -1.36 -24.35 26.56
C LYS A 400 -0.59 -23.04 26.86
N LEU A 401 0.18 -22.55 25.90
CA LEU A 401 0.95 -21.30 26.00
C LEU A 401 0.06 -20.05 25.86
N ALA A 402 -1.20 -20.17 25.45
CA ALA A 402 -2.14 -19.05 25.40
C ALA A 402 -2.46 -18.54 26.83
N ARG A 403 -1.90 -17.37 27.18
CA ARG A 403 -1.98 -16.82 28.54
C ARG A 403 -3.26 -16.05 28.78
N ARG A 404 -3.51 -15.05 27.94
CA ARG A 404 -4.65 -14.13 28.06
C ARG A 404 -5.14 -13.68 26.69
N ALA A 405 -6.42 -13.34 26.63
CA ALA A 405 -7.04 -12.65 25.52
C ALA A 405 -7.42 -11.24 25.96
N LEU A 406 -6.96 -10.25 25.21
CA LEU A 406 -7.23 -8.83 25.41
C LEU A 406 -8.25 -8.40 24.35
N LYS A 407 -9.48 -8.14 24.76
CA LYS A 407 -10.46 -7.54 23.85
C LYS A 407 -9.97 -6.19 23.36
N ARG A 408 -10.30 -5.85 22.12
CA ARG A 408 -10.12 -4.52 21.55
C ARG A 408 -11.49 -3.91 21.34
N ARG A 409 -11.56 -2.58 21.44
CA ARG A 409 -12.75 -1.82 21.08
C ARG A 409 -13.11 -2.18 19.63
N CYS A 410 -14.37 -2.53 19.41
CA CYS A 410 -14.94 -2.70 18.10
C CYS A 410 -14.86 -1.38 17.33
N ARG A 411 -14.59 -1.49 16.03
CA ARG A 411 -14.57 -0.37 15.09
C ARG A 411 -15.51 -0.66 13.93
N ILE A 412 -16.18 0.36 13.40
CA ILE A 412 -16.97 0.20 12.17
C ILE A 412 -16.03 0.44 11.01
N VAL A 413 -15.88 -0.54 10.11
CA VAL A 413 -15.07 -0.44 8.89
C VAL A 413 -15.95 -0.79 7.71
N ASP A 414 -16.05 0.12 6.73
CA ASP A 414 -16.85 -0.13 5.53
C ASP A 414 -18.29 -0.53 5.89
N ASP A 415 -18.90 0.21 6.81
CA ASP A 415 -20.26 -0.03 7.34
C ASP A 415 -20.45 -1.39 8.02
N ALA A 416 -19.35 -2.06 8.40
CA ALA A 416 -19.35 -3.35 9.07
C ALA A 416 -18.54 -3.30 10.37
N PRO A 417 -19.14 -3.64 11.53
CA PRO A 417 -18.44 -3.76 12.80
C PRO A 417 -17.35 -4.85 12.73
N GLU A 418 -16.11 -4.44 12.96
CA GLU A 418 -14.94 -5.30 13.13
C GLU A 418 -14.62 -5.44 14.62
N TYR A 419 -14.88 -6.61 15.17
CA TYR A 419 -14.46 -7.01 16.51
C TYR A 419 -13.06 -7.58 16.45
N SER A 420 -12.20 -7.23 17.42
CA SER A 420 -10.85 -7.78 17.47
C SER A 420 -10.46 -8.21 18.88
N VAL A 421 -9.74 -9.32 18.97
CA VAL A 421 -9.14 -9.80 20.21
C VAL A 421 -7.67 -10.13 19.97
N LYS A 422 -6.83 -9.74 20.92
CA LYS A 422 -5.41 -10.05 20.94
C LYS A 422 -5.13 -11.15 21.95
N ILE A 423 -4.71 -12.31 21.49
CA ILE A 423 -4.26 -13.42 22.31
C ILE A 423 -2.75 -13.29 22.51
N GLU A 424 -2.32 -13.27 23.75
CA GLU A 424 -0.90 -13.28 24.11
C GLU A 424 -0.44 -14.69 24.45
N LEU A 425 0.65 -15.10 23.81
CA LEU A 425 1.32 -16.36 24.09
C LEU A 425 2.41 -16.16 25.13
N ASN A 426 2.87 -17.25 25.73
CA ASN A 426 3.99 -17.21 26.64
C ASN A 426 5.30 -17.00 25.85
N ASP A 427 6.08 -15.99 26.22
CA ASP A 427 7.32 -15.61 25.52
C ASP A 427 8.39 -16.72 25.56
N SER A 428 8.29 -17.66 26.50
CA SER A 428 9.21 -18.81 26.61
C SER A 428 9.00 -19.87 25.52
N ALA A 429 8.01 -19.72 24.65
CA ALA A 429 7.59 -20.76 23.73
C ALA A 429 8.51 -20.97 22.52
N ASN A 430 9.33 -19.98 22.16
CA ASN A 430 10.21 -20.02 20.97
C ASN A 430 9.55 -20.66 19.74
N LEU A 431 8.27 -20.36 19.48
CA LEU A 431 7.54 -20.92 18.35
C LEU A 431 8.15 -20.40 17.05
N THR A 432 8.30 -21.30 16.08
CA THR A 432 8.67 -20.92 14.72
C THR A 432 7.52 -20.18 14.04
N ASP A 433 7.82 -19.45 12.97
CA ASP A 433 6.81 -18.76 12.17
C ASP A 433 5.76 -19.73 11.61
N GLU A 434 6.18 -20.91 11.16
CA GLU A 434 5.28 -21.94 10.64
C GLU A 434 4.35 -22.50 11.73
N GLU A 435 4.84 -22.68 12.96
CA GLU A 435 4.01 -23.08 14.10
C GLU A 435 3.02 -21.98 14.50
N MET A 436 3.44 -20.71 14.48
CA MET A 436 2.57 -19.58 14.73
C MET A 436 1.47 -19.46 13.68
N ASP A 437 1.80 -19.63 12.41
CA ASP A 437 0.83 -19.59 11.31
C ASP A 437 -0.15 -20.78 11.39
N ASN A 438 0.34 -21.99 11.67
CA ASN A 438 -0.52 -23.16 11.85
C ASN A 438 -1.47 -22.98 13.04
N PHE A 439 -0.96 -22.52 14.17
CA PHE A 439 -1.78 -22.26 15.35
C PHE A 439 -2.81 -21.16 15.11
N THR A 440 -2.44 -20.11 14.37
CA THR A 440 -3.34 -19.03 13.91
C THR A 440 -4.47 -19.60 13.04
N ILE A 441 -4.15 -20.48 12.09
CA ILE A 441 -5.14 -21.14 11.22
C ILE A 441 -6.06 -22.05 12.04
N GLU A 442 -5.52 -22.87 12.92
CA GLU A 442 -6.31 -23.78 13.76
C GLU A 442 -7.23 -23.00 14.70
N ALA A 443 -6.74 -21.91 15.32
CA ALA A 443 -7.57 -21.05 16.15
C ALA A 443 -8.71 -20.43 15.36
N ALA A 444 -8.46 -19.98 14.12
CA ALA A 444 -9.48 -19.46 13.22
C ALA A 444 -10.58 -20.50 12.94
N VAL A 445 -10.17 -21.71 12.54
CA VAL A 445 -11.07 -22.80 12.16
C VAL A 445 -11.94 -23.24 13.34
N ASN A 446 -11.36 -23.34 14.53
CA ASN A 446 -12.09 -23.74 15.73
C ASN A 446 -12.99 -22.64 16.30
N LEU A 447 -12.68 -21.36 16.03
CA LEU A 447 -13.48 -20.23 16.51
C LEU A 447 -14.67 -19.93 15.57
N ALA A 448 -14.56 -20.20 14.28
CA ALA A 448 -15.61 -19.88 13.30
C ALA A 448 -16.99 -20.47 13.64
N PRO A 449 -17.14 -21.76 13.96
CA PRO A 449 -18.45 -22.33 14.32
C PRO A 449 -19.03 -21.70 15.59
N VAL A 450 -18.16 -21.37 16.55
CA VAL A 450 -18.57 -20.77 17.84
C VAL A 450 -19.09 -19.36 17.63
N MET A 451 -18.45 -18.58 16.77
CA MET A 451 -18.87 -17.22 16.48
C MET A 451 -20.17 -17.19 15.67
N ASN A 452 -20.35 -18.08 14.69
CA ASN A 452 -21.61 -18.18 13.94
C ASN A 452 -22.80 -18.46 14.86
N ALA A 453 -22.67 -19.45 15.75
CA ALA A 453 -23.73 -19.78 16.72
C ALA A 453 -24.02 -18.61 17.68
N THR A 454 -23.00 -17.82 18.02
CA THR A 454 -23.16 -16.66 18.91
C THR A 454 -23.86 -15.50 18.19
N THR A 455 -23.50 -15.21 16.94
CA THR A 455 -24.12 -14.13 16.16
C THR A 455 -25.60 -14.40 15.92
N GLU A 456 -25.99 -15.67 15.69
CA GLU A 456 -27.39 -16.06 15.57
C GLU A 456 -28.14 -15.87 16.89
N ALA A 457 -27.56 -16.28 18.03
CA ALA A 457 -28.19 -16.13 19.35
C ALA A 457 -28.33 -14.67 19.83
N VAL A 458 -27.45 -13.77 19.38
CA VAL A 458 -27.54 -12.33 19.71
C VAL A 458 -28.50 -11.59 18.77
N GLY A 459 -28.78 -12.14 17.58
CA GLY A 459 -29.72 -11.59 16.58
C GLY A 459 -31.21 -11.76 16.91
N GLY A 460 -31.55 -12.48 17.98
CA GLY A 460 -32.92 -12.64 18.46
C GLY A 460 -33.11 -13.99 19.13
N TYR A 461 -33.34 -13.96 20.44
CA TYR A 461 -33.48 -15.10 21.37
C TYR A 461 -32.16 -15.75 21.82
N LEU A 462 -31.82 -15.49 23.09
CA LEU A 462 -30.78 -16.17 23.85
C LEU A 462 -31.12 -17.66 23.97
N LEU A 463 -30.42 -18.51 23.21
CA LEU A 463 -30.45 -19.96 23.39
C LEU A 463 -29.54 -20.36 24.56
N SER A 464 -29.97 -21.39 25.28
CA SER A 464 -29.21 -21.99 26.38
C SER A 464 -27.97 -22.76 25.86
N PRO A 465 -26.94 -22.97 26.70
CA PRO A 465 -25.74 -23.73 26.32
C PRO A 465 -26.00 -25.16 25.80
N GLU A 466 -27.12 -25.78 26.19
CA GLU A 466 -27.53 -27.12 25.74
C GLU A 466 -28.17 -27.08 24.34
N GLU A 467 -28.91 -26.03 24.00
CA GLU A 467 -29.51 -25.84 22.67
C GLU A 467 -28.45 -25.51 21.60
N VAL A 468 -27.40 -24.77 21.97
CA VAL A 468 -26.24 -24.52 21.10
C VAL A 468 -25.46 -25.82 20.82
N ALA A 469 -25.40 -26.74 21.79
CA ALA A 469 -24.76 -28.04 21.60
C ALA A 469 -25.60 -28.98 20.69
N ALA A 470 -26.93 -28.89 20.75
CA ALA A 470 -27.83 -29.63 19.88
C ALA A 470 -27.84 -29.12 18.42
N LEU A 471 -27.80 -27.80 18.22
CA LEU A 471 -27.71 -27.19 16.88
C LEU A 471 -26.40 -27.54 16.15
N LEU A 472 -25.29 -27.60 16.89
CA LEU A 472 -23.99 -28.04 16.35
C LEU A 472 -23.98 -29.53 15.93
N ALA A 473 -24.94 -30.34 16.40
CA ALA A 473 -25.10 -31.73 15.98
C ALA A 473 -25.97 -31.88 14.70
N GLU A 474 -26.74 -30.86 14.31
CA GLU A 474 -27.68 -30.89 13.18
C GLU A 474 -27.24 -30.08 11.94
N ILE A 475 -26.16 -29.30 12.00
CA ILE A 475 -25.67 -28.54 10.85
C ILE A 475 -24.98 -29.48 9.83
N SER A 476 -25.80 -29.97 8.90
CA SER A 476 -25.45 -30.51 7.59
C SER A 476 -24.70 -29.47 6.73
N GLN A 477 -23.92 -29.95 5.76
CA GLN A 477 -22.84 -29.24 5.06
C GLN A 477 -23.20 -27.99 4.22
N ASP A 478 -24.46 -27.55 4.11
CA ASP A 478 -24.88 -26.67 2.99
C ASP A 478 -25.08 -25.16 3.27
N ASP A 479 -25.07 -24.67 4.51
CA ASP A 479 -25.27 -23.22 4.77
C ASP A 479 -24.03 -22.49 5.35
N ARG A 480 -22.95 -22.47 4.57
CA ARG A 480 -21.71 -21.72 4.87
C ARG A 480 -21.68 -20.32 4.22
N ARG A 481 -22.56 -19.39 4.60
CA ARG A 481 -22.45 -17.99 4.11
C ARG A 481 -22.40 -16.94 5.23
N ARG A 482 -21.29 -16.18 5.20
CA ARG A 482 -21.07 -14.80 5.70
C ARG A 482 -20.55 -14.52 7.12
N LEU A 483 -19.60 -15.33 7.61
CA LEU A 483 -18.62 -14.84 8.60
C LEU A 483 -17.22 -14.87 7.99
N GLU A 484 -16.53 -13.73 7.94
CA GLU A 484 -15.13 -13.66 7.55
C GLU A 484 -14.26 -13.48 8.81
N ILE A 485 -13.70 -14.60 9.30
CA ILE A 485 -12.69 -14.56 10.35
C ILE A 485 -11.33 -14.35 9.71
N LEU A 486 -10.69 -13.23 10.07
CA LEU A 486 -9.34 -12.88 9.67
C LEU A 486 -8.44 -13.00 10.89
N VAL A 487 -7.36 -13.76 10.79
CA VAL A 487 -6.50 -14.05 11.95
C VAL A 487 -5.07 -13.73 11.62
N GLY A 488 -4.51 -12.65 12.12
CA GLY A 488 -3.12 -12.27 11.85
C GLY A 488 -2.23 -12.38 13.08
N GLY A 489 -0.92 -12.55 12.89
CA GLY A 489 0.04 -12.22 13.94
C GLY A 489 0.02 -10.70 14.24
N ASP A 490 0.36 -10.27 15.46
CA ASP A 490 0.53 -8.84 15.77
C ASP A 490 1.91 -8.38 15.25
N TYR A 491 1.92 -7.41 14.34
CA TYR A 491 3.12 -6.75 13.86
C TYR A 491 3.11 -5.32 14.40
N ALA A 492 4.21 -4.88 14.99
CA ALA A 492 4.39 -3.45 15.25
C ALA A 492 5.46 -2.91 14.29
N ASP A 493 5.19 -1.74 13.73
CA ASP A 493 6.22 -0.90 13.14
C ASP A 493 7.14 -0.42 14.26
N SER A 494 8.39 -0.90 14.19
CA SER A 494 9.58 -0.49 14.95
C SER A 494 9.38 0.09 16.36
N GLU A 495 9.88 -0.62 17.37
CA GLU A 495 10.73 0.06 18.35
C GLU A 495 12.00 0.47 17.60
N VAL A 496 12.28 1.77 17.52
CA VAL A 496 13.60 2.27 17.11
C VAL A 496 14.57 1.73 18.15
N ASP A 497 15.40 0.77 17.77
CA ASP A 497 16.38 0.17 18.66
C ASP A 497 17.50 1.19 18.94
N GLY A 498 17.25 2.09 19.89
CA GLY A 498 18.23 3.04 20.41
C GLY A 498 19.31 2.38 21.28
N ARG A 499 19.49 1.06 21.20
CA ARG A 499 20.45 0.28 21.99
C ARG A 499 21.43 -0.52 21.13
N GLN A 500 21.94 0.04 20.04
CA GLN A 500 23.31 -0.29 19.65
C GLN A 500 24.28 0.42 20.60
N ARG A 501 24.63 -0.27 21.69
CA ARG A 501 25.80 0.05 22.51
C ARG A 501 27.02 0.05 21.59
N SER A 502 27.62 1.21 21.39
CA SER A 502 29.01 1.35 20.97
C SER A 502 29.88 0.56 21.95
N ARG A 503 30.24 -0.66 21.58
CA ARG A 503 31.51 -1.26 21.98
C ARG A 503 32.54 -0.80 20.96
N ASP A 504 32.91 0.47 21.06
CA ASP A 504 34.15 0.92 20.47
C ASP A 504 35.24 0.56 21.46
N ALA A 505 36.15 -0.27 20.96
CA ALA A 505 37.37 -0.67 21.61
C ALA A 505 38.21 0.58 21.91
N SER A 506 38.36 0.91 23.19
CA SER A 506 39.51 1.66 23.67
C SER A 506 40.71 0.71 23.60
N GLY A 507 41.36 0.69 22.44
CA GLY A 507 42.73 0.21 22.31
C GLY A 507 43.66 1.26 22.89
N ASP A 508 44.46 0.84 23.85
CA ASP A 508 45.64 1.51 24.38
C ASP A 508 46.53 2.03 23.25
N ASP A 509 46.94 3.29 23.33
CA ASP A 509 48.27 3.72 22.90
C ASP A 509 48.87 4.51 24.06
N SER A 510 49.98 3.96 24.55
CA SER A 510 50.82 4.47 25.61
C SER A 510 52.16 4.82 24.97
N ASP A 511 52.50 6.10 25.00
CA ASP A 511 53.85 6.65 24.82
C ASP A 511 53.99 7.71 25.94
N GLU A 512 54.61 7.39 27.07
CA GLU A 512 56.06 7.53 27.34
C GLU A 512 56.60 8.96 27.10
N ASP A 513 56.57 9.76 28.16
CA ASP A 513 57.67 10.66 28.54
C ASP A 513 58.15 10.19 29.93
N GLY A 514 59.39 9.65 29.98
CA GLY A 514 60.05 9.13 31.17
C GLY A 514 61.28 8.28 30.85
#